data_AF-A0A967AHN3-F1
#
_entry.id   AF-A0A967AHN3-F1
#
_cell.length_a   1.000
_cell.length_b   1.000
_cell.length_c   1.000
_cell.angle_alpha   90.00
_cell.angle_beta   90.00
_cell.angle_gamma   90.00
#
_symmetry.space_group_name_H-M   'P 1'
#
loop_
_entity.id
_entity.type
_entity.pdbx_description
1 polymer ?
#
loop_
_entity_poly.entity_id
_entity_poly.type
_entity_poly.pdbx_seq_one_letter_code
_entity_poly.pdbx_strand_id
1 'polypeptide(L)' 'MRRGGRKPGEPIYLRRHMIALIIAVLLPLIILQLYKIYVGPVSFDFQLGVGLLLSVILGLALHLTYRSSAKNQP' A
#
# COMPACT_ATOMS: atom_id res chain seq x y z
N MET A 1 21.87 -26.80 -16.17
CA MET A 1 20.92 -25.75 -15.74
C MET A 1 20.88 -25.70 -14.22
N ARG A 2 21.66 -24.80 -13.60
CA ARG A 2 21.73 -24.66 -12.14
C ARG A 2 20.50 -23.82 -11.71
N ARG A 3 19.39 -24.48 -11.38
CA ARG A 3 18.26 -23.81 -10.72
C ARG A 3 18.76 -23.37 -9.35
N GLY A 4 19.11 -22.10 -9.22
CA GLY A 4 19.44 -21.50 -7.93
C GLY A 4 18.24 -21.69 -7.00
N GLY A 5 18.33 -22.67 -6.10
CA GLY A 5 17.36 -22.85 -5.02
C GLY A 5 17.36 -21.58 -4.18
N ARG A 6 16.20 -20.94 -4.06
CA ARG A 6 16.01 -19.74 -3.23
C ARG A 6 16.31 -20.09 -1.78
N LYS A 7 17.08 -19.24 -1.10
CA LYS A 7 17.38 -19.43 0.31
C LYS A 7 16.12 -19.16 1.16
N PRO A 8 15.81 -19.98 2.17
CA PRO A 8 14.75 -19.65 3.12
C PRO A 8 15.12 -18.33 3.80
N GLY A 9 14.26 -17.32 3.71
CA GLY A 9 14.51 -15.99 4.27
C GLY A 9 15.04 -14.93 3.29
N GLU A 10 15.28 -15.26 2.02
CA GLU A 10 15.41 -14.20 1.00
C GLU A 10 14.04 -13.52 0.83
N PRO A 11 13.93 -12.19 1.00
CA PRO A 11 12.64 -11.54 0.90
C PRO A 11 12.32 -11.37 -0.58
N ILE A 12 11.75 -12.43 -1.17
CA ILE A 12 11.49 -12.63 -2.60
C ILE A 12 10.60 -11.51 -3.19
N TYR A 13 10.01 -10.65 -2.36
CA TYR A 13 9.19 -9.51 -2.78
C TYR A 13 9.43 -8.19 -2.01
N LEU A 14 10.52 -8.01 -1.25
CA LEU A 14 10.71 -6.81 -0.41
C LEU A 14 10.58 -5.51 -1.21
N ARG A 15 11.27 -5.44 -2.35
CA ARG A 15 11.26 -4.24 -3.20
C ARG A 15 9.85 -3.91 -3.71
N ARG A 16 9.10 -4.91 -4.17
CA ARG A 16 7.71 -4.74 -4.62
C ARG A 16 6.79 -4.35 -3.47
N HIS A 17 6.99 -4.94 -2.29
CA HIS A 17 6.23 -4.63 -1.08
C HIS A 17 6.45 -3.19 -0.63
N MET A 18 7.71 -2.75 -0.62
CA MET A 18 8.07 -1.36 -0.30
C MET A 18 7.51 -0.38 -1.32
N ILE A 19 7.53 -0.70 -2.62
CA ILE A 19 6.91 0.15 -3.65
C ILE A 19 5.40 0.24 -3.46
N ALA A 20 4.72 -0.89 -3.22
CA ALA A 20 3.28 -0.91 -2.98
C ALA A 20 2.92 -0.12 -1.71
N LEU A 21 3.74 -0.23 -0.66
CA LEU A 21 3.58 0.54 0.57
C LEU A 21 3.76 2.05 0.33
N ILE A 22 4.80 2.45 -0.41
CA ILE A 22 5.04 3.85 -0.76
C ILE A 22 3.87 4.42 -1.56
N ILE A 23 3.38 3.68 -2.57
CA ILE A 23 2.21 4.08 -3.34
C ILE A 23 1.00 4.18 -2.41
N ALA A 24 0.82 3.23 -1.50
CA ALA A 24 -0.31 3.24 -0.59
C ALA A 24 -0.34 4.44 0.36
N VAL A 25 0.82 4.94 0.77
CA VAL A 25 0.93 6.11 1.63
C VAL A 25 0.81 7.42 0.83
N LEU A 26 1.45 7.49 -0.34
CA LEU A 26 1.51 8.74 -1.12
C LEU A 26 0.24 9.00 -1.95
N LEU A 27 -0.40 7.95 -2.48
CA LEU A 27 -1.53 8.10 -3.40
C LEU A 27 -2.73 8.81 -2.74
N PRO A 28 -3.13 8.52 -1.49
CA PRO A 28 -4.21 9.24 -0.81
C PRO A 28 -3.90 10.73 -0.64
N LEU A 29 -2.65 11.07 -0.31
CA LEU A 29 -2.21 12.47 -0.14
C LEU A 29 -2.29 13.23 -1.46
N ILE A 30 -1.78 12.63 -2.54
CA ILE A 30 -1.80 13.23 -3.89
C ILE A 30 -3.24 13.46 -4.35
N ILE A 31 -4.14 12.50 -4.16
CA ILE A 31 -5.56 12.61 -4.53
C ILE A 31 -6.22 13.76 -3.77
N LEU A 32 -5.93 13.91 -2.47
CA LEU A 32 -6.47 14.98 -1.63
C LEU A 32 -5.98 16.36 -2.08
N GLN A 33 -4.70 16.47 -2.41
CA GLN A 33 -4.10 17.70 -2.93
C GLN A 33 -4.72 18.08 -4.28
N LEU A 34 -4.86 17.12 -5.19
CA LEU A 34 -5.50 17.30 -6.49
C LEU A 34 -6.95 17.76 -6.33
N TYR A 35 -7.72 17.13 -5.43
CA TYR A 35 -9.10 17.55 -5.18
C TYR A 35 -9.19 19.01 -4.71
N LYS A 36 -8.32 19.42 -3.78
CA LYS A 36 -8.24 20.81 -3.33
C LYS A 36 -7.94 21.79 -4.48
N ILE A 37 -7.11 21.39 -5.44
CA ILE A 37 -6.75 22.23 -6.60
C ILE A 37 -7.91 22.34 -7.59
N TYR A 38 -8.64 21.25 -7.87
CA TYR A 38 -9.62 21.20 -8.96
C TYR A 38 -11.07 21.49 -8.55
N VAL A 39 -11.46 21.25 -7.28
CA VAL A 39 -12.87 21.31 -6.84
C VAL A 39 -13.12 22.42 -5.82
N GLY A 40 -12.19 22.64 -4.88
CA GLY A 40 -12.33 23.65 -3.83
C GLY A 40 -12.00 23.11 -2.43
N PRO A 41 -12.09 23.95 -1.38
CA PRO A 41 -11.74 23.56 -0.01
C PRO A 41 -12.68 22.47 0.50
N VAL A 42 -12.11 21.31 0.78
CA VAL A 42 -12.78 20.18 1.43
C VAL A 42 -12.91 20.46 2.92
N SER A 43 -14.08 20.21 3.51
CA SER A 43 -14.21 20.24 4.96
C SER A 43 -13.28 19.22 5.61
N PHE A 44 -12.70 19.57 6.76
CA PHE A 44 -11.77 18.71 7.47
C PHE A 44 -12.37 17.32 7.77
N ASP A 45 -13.66 17.28 8.14
CA ASP A 45 -14.38 16.04 8.45
C ASP A 45 -14.48 15.10 7.24
N PHE A 46 -14.73 15.65 6.05
CA PHE A 46 -14.77 14.87 4.81
C PHE A 46 -13.36 14.39 4.43
N GLN A 47 -12.36 15.24 4.59
CA GLN A 47 -10.96 14.91 4.32
C GLN A 47 -10.47 13.77 5.23
N LEU A 48 -10.82 13.82 6.52
CA LEU A 48 -10.48 12.83 7.52
C LEU A 48 -11.24 11.52 7.29
N GLY A 49 -12.53 11.58 6.95
CA GLY A 49 -13.35 10.42 6.61
C GLY A 49 -12.82 9.66 5.39
N VAL A 50 -12.53 10.37 4.29
CA VAL A 50 -11.98 9.75 3.07
C VAL A 50 -10.59 9.17 3.32
N GLY A 51 -9.73 9.89 4.06
CA GLY A 51 -8.39 9.40 4.41
C GLY A 51 -8.42 8.10 5.21
N LEU A 52 -9.29 8.01 6.23
CA LEU A 52 -9.50 6.79 7.03
C LEU A 52 -9.99 5.64 6.16
N LEU A 53 -11.00 5.89 5.33
CA LEU A 53 -11.64 4.87 4.50
C LEU A 53 -10.63 4.30 3.48
N LEU A 54 -9.84 5.16 2.82
CA LEU A 54 -8.77 4.74 1.93
C LEU A 54 -7.67 3.97 2.68
N SER A 55 -7.28 4.39 3.88
CA SER A 55 -6.25 3.71 4.67
C SER A 55 -6.65 2.27 5.02
N VAL A 56 -7.91 2.05 5.42
CA VAL A 56 -8.45 0.71 5.69
C VAL A 56 -8.46 -0.15 4.44
N ILE A 57 -8.96 0.38 3.32
CA ILE A 57 -9.02 -0.36 2.04
C ILE A 57 -7.61 -0.75 1.58
N LEU A 58 -6.65 0.19 1.61
CA LEU A 58 -5.29 -0.08 1.16
C LEU A 58 -4.55 -1.02 2.11
N GLY A 59 -4.73 -0.87 3.42
CA GLY A 59 -4.20 -1.81 4.41
C GLY A 59 -4.72 -3.23 4.19
N LEU A 60 -6.01 -3.37 3.90
CA LEU A 60 -6.64 -4.66 3.59
C LEU A 60 -6.13 -5.23 2.26
N ALA A 61 -6.02 -4.40 1.22
CA ALA A 61 -5.49 -4.82 -0.08
C ALA A 61 -4.03 -5.29 0.03
N LEU A 62 -3.20 -4.58 0.80
CA LEU A 62 -1.83 -5.01 1.11
C LEU A 62 -1.82 -6.31 1.89
N HIS A 63 -2.66 -6.44 2.92
CA HIS A 63 -2.76 -7.66 3.71
C HIS A 63 -3.10 -8.87 2.83
N LEU A 64 -4.14 -8.76 1.99
CA LEU A 64 -4.56 -9.85 1.10
C LEU A 64 -3.50 -10.19 0.04
N THR A 65 -2.89 -9.17 -0.56
CA THR A 65 -1.89 -9.35 -1.63
C THR A 65 -0.62 -10.04 -1.11
N TYR A 66 -0.21 -9.72 0.12
CA TYR A 66 1.04 -10.22 0.71
C TYR A 66 0.83 -11.27 1.80
N ARG A 67 -0.41 -11.73 2.01
CA ARG A 67 -0.74 -12.83 2.93
C ARG A 67 0.06 -14.10 2.62
N SER A 68 0.38 -14.34 1.35
CA SER A 68 1.21 -15.48 0.95
C SER A 68 2.67 -15.35 1.39
N SER A 69 3.22 -14.13 1.46
CA SER A 69 4.56 -13.87 2.00
C SER A 69 4.64 -14.19 3.49
N ALA A 70 3.60 -13.87 4.26
CA ALA A 70 3.54 -14.14 5.70
C ALA A 70 3.40 -15.65 6.03
N LYS A 71 2.77 -16.43 5.14
CA LYS A 71 2.62 -17.89 5.29
C LYS A 71 3.85 -18.70 4.89
N ASN A 72 4.85 -18.08 4.24
CA ASN A 72 6.03 -18.75 3.72
C ASN A 72 7.27 -18.62 4.65
N GLN A 73 7.08 -18.16 5.89
CA GLN A 73 8.08 -18.29 6.95
C GLN A 73 7.85 -19.63 7.67
N PRO A 74 8.79 -20.60 7.59
CA PRO A 74 8.77 -21.78 8.44
C PRO A 74 9.06 -21.45 9.90
#